data_AF-A0AAN4MI22-F1
#
_entry.id   AF-A0AAN4MI22-F1
#
_cell.length_a   1.000
_cell.length_b   1.000
_cell.length_c   1.000
_cell.angle_alpha   90.00
_cell.angle_beta   90.00
_cell.angle_gamma   90.00
#
_symmetry.space_group_name_H-M   'P 1'
#
loop_
_entity.id
_entity.type
_entity.pdbx_description
1 polymer ?
#
loop_
_entity_poly.entity_id
_entity_poly.type
_entity_poly.pdbx_seq_one_letter_code
_entity_poly.pdbx_strand_id
1 'polypeptide(L)'
;MQYDTERYKKIYEAMSPEEIAEVNRKNDEEHRKQAEAFQAGYKIGICYLCNKPFQTISKNTPCLHWLLRQCKFKKKDFPKLYQKYGYGNIAAFIRWCANQERMLSNINDLEEEKSDKKILSYTVKWKNIEWTFDCSPNDFEGHKGTSIDYPHYHFQMRIDGQQFINFNEFHLPFHEYDLFILKTSKEQGGWFKHNFGAIGSGMQEALDVDLNDILEHTTISENQDEATYHFSTLIDASNNPISGEEIYEIQKEAERTGKSFAYVAQHRLKERANVQTIISPADSIPDIASRTEHNRR
;
A
#
# COMPACT_ATOMS: atom_id res chain seq x y z
N MET A 1 21.34 18.05 5.99
CA MET A 1 20.42 19.12 6.40
C MET A 1 19.48 18.53 7.44
N GLN A 2 19.39 19.11 8.64
CA GLN A 2 18.46 18.60 9.66
C GLN A 2 17.04 18.99 9.23
N TYR A 3 16.21 18.01 8.86
CA TYR A 3 14.80 18.23 8.53
C TYR A 3 14.06 18.65 9.80
N ASP A 4 13.83 19.94 9.96
CA ASP A 4 13.10 20.51 11.10
C ASP A 4 11.61 20.54 10.78
N THR A 5 10.90 19.50 11.23
CA THR A 5 9.47 19.31 10.93
C THR A 5 8.59 20.38 11.58
N GLU A 6 9.01 20.93 12.72
CA GLU A 6 8.34 22.06 13.38
C GLU A 6 8.45 23.35 12.57
N ARG A 7 9.60 23.58 11.91
CA ARG A 7 9.73 24.70 10.98
C ARG A 7 8.77 24.55 9.79
N TYR A 8 8.60 23.35 9.25
CA TYR A 8 7.64 23.12 8.16
C TYR A 8 6.21 23.36 8.62
N LYS A 9 5.84 22.86 9.80
CA LYS A 9 4.53 23.13 10.41
C LYS A 9 4.24 24.63 10.50
N LYS A 10 5.17 25.41 11.04
CA LYS A 10 5.01 26.88 11.14
C LYS A 10 4.82 27.57 9.80
N ILE A 11 5.45 27.07 8.74
CA ILE A 11 5.24 27.61 7.38
C ILE A 11 3.81 27.34 6.93
N TYR A 12 3.31 26.11 7.11
CA TYR A 12 1.94 25.76 6.73
C TYR A 12 0.88 26.45 7.59
N GLU A 13 1.11 26.60 8.90
CA GLU A 13 0.21 27.35 9.80
C GLU A 13 0.15 28.85 9.48
N ALA A 14 1.18 29.39 8.83
CA ALA A 14 1.20 30.77 8.37
C ALA A 14 0.52 30.96 7.00
N MET A 15 0.19 29.88 6.29
CA MET A 15 -0.56 29.94 5.03
C MET A 15 -2.04 30.15 5.30
N SER A 16 -2.68 30.93 4.42
CA SER A 16 -4.14 31.05 4.40
C SER A 16 -4.80 29.72 4.00
N PRO A 17 -6.06 29.47 4.42
CA PRO A 17 -6.83 28.33 3.96
C PRO A 17 -6.90 28.23 2.42
N GLU A 18 -6.95 29.36 1.73
CA GLU A 18 -6.97 29.45 0.27
C GLU A 18 -5.66 28.98 -0.35
N GLU A 19 -4.51 29.35 0.23
CA GLU A 19 -3.20 28.88 -0.24
C GLU A 19 -3.04 27.37 -0.05
N ILE A 20 -3.48 26.84 1.11
CA ILE A 20 -3.46 25.40 1.38
C ILE A 20 -4.35 24.66 0.39
N ALA A 21 -5.57 25.16 0.17
CA ALA A 21 -6.51 24.57 -0.78
C ALA A 21 -5.94 24.58 -2.22
N GLU A 22 -5.30 25.67 -2.63
CA GLU A 22 -4.69 25.77 -3.96
C GLU A 22 -3.50 24.82 -4.14
N VAL A 23 -2.66 24.65 -3.11
CA VAL A 23 -1.56 23.67 -3.14
C VAL A 23 -2.10 22.25 -3.25
N ASN A 24 -3.10 21.89 -2.44
CA ASN A 24 -3.74 20.58 -2.49
C ASN A 24 -4.39 20.33 -3.86
N ARG A 25 -5.11 21.31 -4.40
CA ARG A 25 -5.75 21.21 -5.72
C ARG A 25 -4.73 20.97 -6.84
N LYS A 26 -3.58 21.66 -6.82
CA LYS A 26 -2.51 21.44 -7.82
C LYS A 26 -1.89 20.06 -7.70
N ASN A 27 -1.67 19.59 -6.47
CA ASN A 27 -1.15 18.24 -6.23
C ASN A 27 -2.12 17.17 -6.75
N ASP A 28 -3.41 17.32 -6.46
CA ASP A 28 -4.46 16.42 -6.92
C ASP A 28 -4.60 16.42 -8.46
N GLU A 29 -4.53 17.60 -9.09
CA GLU A 29 -4.62 17.73 -10.54
C GLU A 29 -3.45 17.05 -11.25
N GLU A 30 -2.22 17.26 -10.78
CA GLU A 30 -1.05 16.59 -11.34
C GLU A 30 -1.07 15.09 -11.04
N HIS A 31 -1.51 14.66 -9.85
CA HIS A 31 -1.68 13.24 -9.54
C HIS A 31 -2.68 12.58 -10.50
N ARG A 32 -3.87 13.17 -10.69
CA ARG A 32 -4.89 12.65 -11.60
C ARG A 32 -4.35 12.51 -13.02
N LYS A 33 -3.67 13.54 -13.52
CA LYS A 33 -3.06 13.52 -14.85
C LYS A 33 -2.02 12.40 -15.00
N GLN A 34 -1.17 12.19 -14.00
CA GLN A 34 -0.19 11.10 -14.02
C GLN A 34 -0.85 9.72 -13.91
N ALA A 35 -1.89 9.58 -13.08
CA ALA A 35 -2.67 8.36 -12.92
C ALA A 35 -3.36 7.96 -14.22
N GLU A 36 -4.02 8.90 -14.90
CA GLU A 36 -4.65 8.70 -16.20
C GLU A 36 -3.63 8.27 -17.26
N ALA A 37 -2.49 8.96 -17.34
CA ALA A 37 -1.41 8.60 -18.26
C ALA A 37 -0.82 7.21 -17.98
N PHE A 38 -0.65 6.88 -16.69
CA PHE A 38 -0.21 5.56 -16.25
C PHE A 38 -1.20 4.48 -16.67
N GLN A 39 -2.48 4.60 -16.31
CA GLN A 39 -3.52 3.61 -16.61
C GLN A 39 -3.66 3.40 -18.12
N ALA A 40 -3.68 4.49 -18.90
CA ALA A 40 -3.77 4.44 -20.35
C ALA A 40 -2.57 3.69 -20.96
N GLY A 41 -1.35 3.99 -20.51
CA GLY A 41 -0.14 3.30 -20.96
C GLY A 41 -0.11 1.84 -20.52
N TYR A 42 -0.45 1.57 -19.26
CA TYR A 42 -0.43 0.24 -18.66
C TYR A 42 -1.32 -0.74 -19.43
N LYS A 43 -2.54 -0.32 -19.79
CA LYS A 43 -3.51 -1.10 -20.57
C LYS A 43 -2.96 -1.59 -21.91
N ILE A 44 -2.06 -0.83 -22.54
CA ILE A 44 -1.46 -1.16 -23.84
C ILE A 44 0.00 -1.62 -23.72
N GLY A 45 0.50 -1.86 -22.51
CA GLY A 45 1.86 -2.33 -22.26
C GLY A 45 2.96 -1.28 -22.50
N ILE A 46 2.63 0.00 -22.40
CA ILE A 46 3.54 1.14 -22.56
C ILE A 46 3.79 1.83 -21.22
N CYS A 47 5.06 2.07 -20.88
CA CYS A 47 5.42 2.81 -19.68
C CYS A 47 5.21 4.33 -19.86
N TYR A 48 4.34 4.93 -19.05
CA TYR A 48 4.07 6.38 -19.08
C TYR A 48 5.29 7.27 -18.77
N LEU A 49 6.29 6.75 -18.05
CA LEU A 49 7.49 7.51 -17.67
C LEU A 49 8.47 7.67 -18.83
N CYS A 50 8.52 6.71 -19.75
CA CYS A 50 9.50 6.73 -20.84
C CYS A 50 8.91 6.51 -22.24
N ASN A 51 7.59 6.35 -22.34
CA ASN A 51 6.84 6.10 -23.57
C ASN A 51 7.37 4.92 -24.39
N LYS A 52 7.93 3.90 -23.72
CA LYS A 52 8.44 2.68 -24.34
C LYS A 52 7.65 1.45 -23.85
N PRO A 53 7.58 0.38 -24.66
CA PRO A 53 7.01 -0.89 -24.21
C PRO A 53 7.70 -1.43 -22.97
N PHE A 54 6.96 -2.09 -22.09
CA PHE A 54 7.49 -2.70 -20.87
C PHE A 54 8.60 -3.73 -21.14
N GLN A 55 8.65 -4.32 -22.32
CA GLN A 55 9.70 -5.26 -22.74
C GLN A 55 11.01 -4.57 -23.11
N THR A 56 11.03 -3.25 -23.26
CA THR A 56 12.20 -2.48 -23.69
C THR A 56 13.13 -2.17 -22.52
N ILE A 57 14.44 -2.29 -22.74
CA ILE A 57 15.47 -1.82 -21.80
C ILE A 57 16.38 -0.81 -22.50
N SER A 58 16.61 0.33 -21.87
CA SER A 58 17.48 1.39 -22.41
C SER A 58 18.50 1.80 -21.36
N LYS A 59 19.70 1.22 -21.39
CA LYS A 59 20.71 1.41 -20.34
C LYS A 59 21.10 2.88 -20.08
N ASN A 60 20.94 3.75 -21.07
CA ASN A 60 21.20 5.18 -21.00
C ASN A 60 20.00 5.98 -20.47
N THR A 61 18.83 5.35 -20.34
CA THR A 61 17.59 5.96 -19.86
C THR A 61 16.90 5.01 -18.88
N PRO A 62 17.41 4.88 -17.65
CA PRO A 62 16.81 4.03 -16.63
C PRO A 62 15.34 4.39 -16.34
N CYS A 63 14.50 3.37 -16.18
CA CYS A 63 13.06 3.54 -15.99
C CYS A 63 12.48 2.46 -15.08
N LEU A 64 11.50 2.85 -14.25
CA LEU A 64 10.92 2.00 -13.21
C LEU A 64 10.24 0.75 -13.74
N HIS A 65 9.76 0.75 -15.00
CA HIS A 65 9.14 -0.45 -15.59
C HIS A 65 10.10 -1.64 -15.71
N TRP A 66 11.40 -1.44 -15.54
CA TRP A 66 12.36 -2.55 -15.46
C TRP A 66 12.09 -3.47 -14.28
N LEU A 67 11.47 -2.96 -13.21
CA LEU A 67 11.07 -3.73 -12.04
C LEU A 67 9.98 -4.75 -12.38
N LEU A 68 9.17 -4.52 -13.42
CA LEU A 68 8.17 -5.48 -13.90
C LEU A 68 8.79 -6.73 -14.55
N ARG A 69 10.11 -6.72 -14.78
CA ARG A 69 10.88 -7.82 -15.37
C ARG A 69 10.35 -8.38 -16.69
N GLN A 70 9.47 -7.67 -17.38
CA GLN A 70 9.06 -7.98 -18.75
C GLN A 70 10.18 -7.71 -19.77
N CYS A 71 11.21 -6.97 -19.36
CA CYS A 71 12.43 -6.73 -20.12
C CYS A 71 13.62 -7.53 -19.56
N LYS A 72 14.77 -7.46 -20.23
CA LYS A 72 16.02 -8.14 -19.82
C LYS A 72 16.73 -7.46 -18.63
N PHE A 73 15.98 -6.95 -17.66
CA PHE A 73 16.51 -6.36 -16.43
C PHE A 73 17.37 -7.37 -15.66
N LYS A 74 18.55 -6.94 -15.19
CA LYS A 74 19.44 -7.73 -14.33
C LYS A 74 19.66 -6.98 -13.03
N LYS A 75 19.90 -7.69 -11.93
CA LYS A 75 20.12 -7.05 -10.61
C LYS A 75 21.24 -6.01 -10.60
N LYS A 76 22.28 -6.20 -11.41
CA LYS A 76 23.38 -5.24 -11.57
C LYS A 76 22.97 -3.92 -12.23
N ASP A 77 21.80 -3.85 -12.87
CA ASP A 77 21.24 -2.63 -13.44
C ASP A 77 20.42 -1.85 -12.40
N PHE A 78 20.08 -2.45 -11.24
CA PHE A 78 19.28 -1.83 -10.19
C PHE A 78 19.86 -0.52 -9.64
N PRO A 79 21.21 -0.37 -9.47
CA PRO A 79 21.81 0.91 -9.11
C PRO A 79 21.42 2.08 -9.99
N LYS A 80 21.17 1.85 -11.28
CA LYS A 80 20.75 2.90 -12.20
C LYS A 80 19.33 3.40 -11.95
N LEU A 81 18.49 2.58 -11.31
CA LEU A 81 17.12 2.96 -10.95
C LEU A 81 17.11 3.80 -9.68
N TYR A 82 17.66 3.29 -8.58
CA TYR A 82 17.61 4.00 -7.30
C TYR A 82 18.51 5.23 -7.23
N GLN A 83 19.47 5.40 -8.15
CA GLN A 83 20.20 6.67 -8.32
C GLN A 83 19.37 7.74 -9.04
N LYS A 84 18.38 7.34 -9.83
CA LYS A 84 17.53 8.25 -10.61
C LYS A 84 16.20 8.54 -9.91
N TYR A 85 15.63 7.57 -9.23
CA TYR A 85 14.31 7.62 -8.62
C TYR A 85 14.43 7.40 -7.12
N GLY A 86 13.80 8.27 -6.33
CA GLY A 86 13.72 8.12 -4.88
C GLY A 86 12.78 7.01 -4.46
N TYR A 87 12.73 6.73 -3.16
CA TYR A 87 11.79 5.78 -2.56
C TYR A 87 10.36 6.06 -3.00
N GLY A 88 9.89 7.31 -2.88
CA GLY A 88 8.51 7.67 -3.20
C GLY A 88 8.13 7.36 -4.64
N ASN A 89 9.04 7.58 -5.59
CA ASN A 89 8.80 7.27 -7.01
C ASN A 89 8.73 5.75 -7.26
N ILE A 90 9.66 4.99 -6.67
CA ILE A 90 9.71 3.53 -6.83
C ILE A 90 8.45 2.91 -6.20
N ALA A 91 8.12 3.31 -4.97
CA ALA A 91 6.93 2.87 -4.25
C ALA A 91 5.64 3.17 -5.02
N ALA A 92 5.46 4.42 -5.48
CA ALA A 92 4.30 4.80 -6.27
C ALA A 92 4.14 3.92 -7.52
N PHE A 93 5.20 3.76 -8.31
CA PHE A 93 5.13 3.00 -9.56
C PHE A 93 4.71 1.54 -9.33
N ILE A 94 5.30 0.85 -8.35
CA ILE A 94 4.99 -0.56 -8.13
C ILE A 94 3.60 -0.75 -7.49
N ARG A 95 3.19 0.15 -6.60
CA ARG A 95 1.84 0.16 -6.01
C ARG A 95 0.79 0.37 -7.10
N TRP A 96 1.02 1.31 -8.01
CA TRP A 96 0.13 1.55 -9.14
C TRP A 96 0.01 0.32 -10.04
N CYS A 97 1.12 -0.39 -10.31
CA CYS A 97 1.09 -1.64 -11.07
C CYS A 97 0.29 -2.74 -10.34
N ALA A 98 0.53 -2.94 -9.04
CA ALA A 98 -0.18 -3.92 -8.22
C ALA A 98 -1.69 -3.71 -8.23
N ASN A 99 -2.13 -2.45 -8.11
CA ASN A 99 -3.53 -2.06 -8.11
C ASN A 99 -4.21 -2.12 -9.49
N GLN A 100 -3.45 -2.24 -10.60
CA GLN A 100 -4.05 -2.59 -11.89
C GLN A 100 -4.48 -4.05 -11.98
N GLU A 101 -3.89 -4.92 -11.15
CA GLU A 101 -4.21 -6.35 -11.14
C GLU A 101 -5.28 -6.66 -10.10
N ARG A 102 -5.13 -6.16 -8.88
CA ARG A 102 -6.12 -6.28 -7.79
C ARG A 102 -5.97 -5.09 -6.86
N MET A 103 -6.99 -4.23 -6.89
CA MET A 103 -7.04 -2.98 -6.15
C MET A 103 -6.98 -3.25 -4.63
N LEU A 104 -6.15 -2.51 -3.90
CA LEU A 104 -5.89 -2.57 -2.44
C LEU A 104 -5.20 -3.86 -1.96
N SER A 105 -5.67 -5.03 -2.39
CA SER A 105 -5.29 -6.31 -1.78
C SER A 105 -3.93 -6.87 -2.16
N ASN A 106 -3.31 -6.33 -3.20
CA ASN A 106 -1.96 -6.71 -3.59
C ASN A 106 -0.87 -5.96 -2.81
N ILE A 107 -1.25 -5.08 -1.88
CA ILE A 107 -0.31 -4.27 -1.10
C ILE A 107 -0.63 -4.48 0.37
N ASN A 108 0.26 -5.17 1.08
CA ASN A 108 0.18 -5.29 2.53
C ASN A 108 1.13 -4.29 3.18
N ASP A 109 0.54 -3.20 3.64
CA ASP A 109 1.18 -2.10 4.37
C ASP A 109 0.51 -1.83 5.73
N LEU A 110 -0.09 -2.87 6.31
CA LEU A 110 -0.77 -2.80 7.60
C LEU A 110 0.21 -2.41 8.72
N GLU A 111 -0.15 -1.40 9.49
CA GLU A 111 0.66 -0.94 10.62
C GLU A 111 0.74 -2.01 11.72
N GLU A 112 -0.34 -2.78 11.93
CA GLU A 112 -0.41 -3.85 12.93
C GLU A 112 0.50 -5.05 12.60
N GLU A 113 0.77 -5.30 11.31
CA GLU A 113 1.68 -6.37 10.88
C GLU A 113 3.14 -5.89 10.76
N LYS A 114 3.35 -4.57 10.65
CA LYS A 114 4.67 -3.99 10.66
C LYS A 114 5.27 -4.09 12.06
N SER A 115 6.46 -4.68 12.17
CA SER A 115 7.21 -4.67 13.44
C SER A 115 7.46 -3.24 13.95
N ASP A 116 7.21 -3.00 15.24
CA ASP A 116 7.53 -1.74 15.94
C ASP A 116 8.98 -1.29 15.81
N LYS A 117 9.88 -2.24 15.48
CA LYS A 117 11.31 -1.96 15.23
C LYS A 117 11.57 -1.39 13.83
N LYS A 118 10.53 -1.11 13.05
CA LYS A 118 10.62 -0.64 11.66
C LYS A 118 9.91 0.69 11.49
N ILE A 119 10.60 1.60 10.79
CA ILE A 119 10.01 2.83 10.27
C ILE A 119 9.23 2.54 8.99
N LEU A 120 9.70 1.57 8.21
CA LEU A 120 9.07 1.14 6.97
C LEU A 120 9.15 -0.38 6.88
N SER A 121 8.02 -1.05 6.64
CA SER A 121 7.97 -2.46 6.27
C SER A 121 6.66 -2.74 5.57
N TYR A 122 6.69 -3.14 4.30
CA TYR A 122 5.48 -3.52 3.55
C TYR A 122 5.84 -4.31 2.30
N THR A 123 4.93 -5.17 1.84
CA THR A 123 5.07 -5.97 0.62
C THR A 123 4.05 -5.54 -0.43
N VAL A 124 4.50 -5.45 -1.68
CA VAL A 124 3.67 -5.23 -2.87
C VAL A 124 3.81 -6.42 -3.80
N LYS A 125 2.70 -7.04 -4.17
CA LYS A 125 2.61 -8.16 -5.10
C LYS A 125 2.07 -7.71 -6.45
N TRP A 126 2.68 -8.17 -7.53
CA TRP A 126 2.21 -7.95 -8.87
C TRP A 126 2.47 -9.19 -9.71
N LYS A 127 1.39 -9.88 -10.09
CA LYS A 127 1.46 -11.18 -10.79
C LYS A 127 2.35 -12.15 -9.99
N ASN A 128 3.48 -12.52 -10.56
CA ASN A 128 4.45 -13.42 -9.95
C ASN A 128 5.64 -12.70 -9.28
N ILE A 129 5.62 -11.37 -9.17
CA ILE A 129 6.68 -10.57 -8.59
C ILE A 129 6.21 -10.01 -7.25
N GLU A 130 7.10 -10.05 -6.27
CA GLU A 130 6.89 -9.40 -4.98
C GLU A 130 8.06 -8.44 -4.70
N TRP A 131 7.72 -7.25 -4.22
CA TRP A 131 8.68 -6.25 -3.77
C TRP A 131 8.41 -5.93 -2.31
N THR A 132 9.46 -5.90 -1.50
CA THR A 132 9.34 -5.55 -0.09
C THR A 132 10.32 -4.44 0.25
N PHE A 133 9.82 -3.41 0.93
CA PHE A 133 10.65 -2.34 1.49
C PHE A 133 10.82 -2.57 2.98
N ASP A 134 12.01 -2.31 3.49
CA ASP A 134 12.34 -2.45 4.91
C ASP A 134 13.29 -1.32 5.35
N CYS A 135 13.01 -0.68 6.47
CA CYS A 135 13.87 0.34 7.07
C CYS A 135 13.71 0.32 8.59
N SER A 136 14.80 0.06 9.32
CA SER A 136 14.85 0.24 10.77
C SER A 136 15.17 1.68 11.16
N PRO A 137 14.93 2.10 12.42
CA PRO A 137 15.38 3.39 12.92
C PRO A 137 16.87 3.68 12.67
N ASN A 138 17.73 2.68 12.86
CA ASN A 138 19.17 2.83 12.61
C ASN A 138 19.48 3.03 11.12
N ASP A 139 18.78 2.33 10.23
CA ASP A 139 18.97 2.51 8.78
C ASP A 139 18.49 3.91 8.34
N PHE A 140 17.43 4.41 8.95
CA PHE A 140 16.89 5.75 8.70
C PHE A 140 17.78 6.88 9.24
N GLU A 141 18.49 6.66 10.34
CA GLU A 141 19.49 7.61 10.85
C GLU A 141 20.82 7.53 10.09
N GLY A 142 21.15 6.34 9.58
CA GLY A 142 22.47 6.00 9.07
C GLY A 142 23.35 5.34 10.15
N HIS A 143 24.22 4.42 9.71
CA HIS A 143 25.11 3.69 10.60
C HIS A 143 26.37 4.52 10.88
N LYS A 144 26.29 5.42 11.87
CA LYS A 144 27.38 6.32 12.28
C LYS A 144 28.71 5.60 12.44
N GLY A 145 29.75 6.13 11.79
CA GLY A 145 31.10 5.55 11.84
C GLY A 145 31.32 4.32 10.95
N THR A 146 30.39 4.02 10.03
CA THR A 146 30.56 2.99 9.00
C THR A 146 30.59 3.61 7.60
N SER A 147 30.79 2.78 6.55
CA SER A 147 30.68 3.23 5.16
C SER A 147 29.24 3.56 4.73
N ILE A 148 28.24 3.22 5.55
CA ILE A 148 26.81 3.43 5.30
C ILE A 148 26.27 4.39 6.37
N ASP A 149 26.97 5.50 6.57
CA ASP A 149 26.61 6.59 7.48
C ASP A 149 25.66 7.58 6.81
N TYR A 150 24.62 7.06 6.17
CA TYR A 150 23.57 7.85 5.54
C TYR A 150 22.23 7.13 5.65
N PRO A 151 21.11 7.89 5.73
CA PRO A 151 19.77 7.33 5.71
C PRO A 151 19.52 6.46 4.47
N HIS A 152 19.10 5.22 4.69
CA HIS A 152 18.80 4.29 3.61
C HIS A 152 17.69 3.31 3.99
N TYR A 153 17.19 2.61 2.97
CA TYR A 153 16.27 1.49 3.12
C TYR A 153 16.80 0.27 2.36
N HIS A 154 16.21 -0.87 2.69
CA HIS A 154 16.45 -2.14 2.03
C HIS A 154 15.27 -2.47 1.11
N PHE A 155 15.61 -3.14 0.02
CA PHE A 155 14.65 -3.56 -0.99
C PHE A 155 14.86 -5.05 -1.30
N GLN A 156 13.79 -5.82 -1.23
CA GLN A 156 13.75 -7.21 -1.69
C GLN A 156 12.91 -7.29 -2.97
N MET A 157 13.34 -8.15 -3.89
CA MET A 157 12.54 -8.55 -5.03
C MET A 157 12.54 -10.08 -5.15
N ARG A 158 11.35 -10.68 -5.18
CA ARG A 158 11.12 -12.09 -5.49
C ARG A 158 10.41 -12.23 -6.82
N ILE A 159 10.71 -13.31 -7.54
CA ILE A 159 10.04 -13.68 -8.80
C ILE A 159 9.70 -15.16 -8.70
N ASP A 160 8.42 -15.51 -8.83
CA ASP A 160 7.92 -16.87 -8.60
C ASP A 160 8.33 -17.40 -7.21
N GLY A 161 8.31 -16.52 -6.19
CA GLY A 161 8.79 -16.80 -4.83
C GLY A 161 10.32 -16.94 -4.69
N GLN A 162 11.07 -16.93 -5.80
CA GLN A 162 12.53 -17.11 -5.78
C GLN A 162 13.28 -15.78 -5.62
N GLN A 163 14.47 -15.87 -5.02
CA GLN A 163 15.29 -14.71 -4.76
C GLN A 163 15.82 -14.05 -6.04
N PHE A 164 15.53 -12.77 -6.25
CA PHE A 164 16.15 -11.99 -7.32
C PHE A 164 17.04 -10.85 -6.78
N ILE A 165 16.53 -10.08 -5.81
CA ILE A 165 17.29 -9.10 -5.03
C ILE A 165 16.98 -9.37 -3.55
N ASN A 166 18.01 -9.55 -2.71
CA ASN A 166 17.86 -9.68 -1.27
C ASN A 166 18.04 -8.33 -0.55
N PHE A 167 17.43 -8.19 0.63
CA PHE A 167 17.53 -6.98 1.45
C PHE A 167 18.97 -6.51 1.70
N ASN A 168 19.89 -7.44 1.95
CA ASN A 168 21.28 -7.13 2.28
C ASN A 168 22.16 -6.82 1.05
N GLU A 169 21.63 -6.93 -0.18
CA GLU A 169 22.43 -6.70 -1.40
C GLU A 169 22.63 -5.21 -1.69
N PHE A 170 21.66 -4.36 -1.34
CA PHE A 170 21.72 -2.93 -1.62
C PHE A 170 21.23 -2.13 -0.41
N HIS A 171 21.92 -1.02 -0.15
CA HIS A 171 21.51 0.02 0.80
C HIS A 171 21.09 1.22 -0.04
N LEU A 172 19.78 1.41 -0.20
CA LEU A 172 19.23 2.41 -1.11
C LEU A 172 19.14 3.75 -0.38
N PRO A 173 19.90 4.77 -0.79
CA PRO A 173 19.85 6.06 -0.12
C PRO A 173 18.46 6.68 -0.30
N PHE A 174 17.93 7.27 0.77
CA PHE A 174 16.77 8.14 0.62
C PHE A 174 17.16 9.44 -0.07
N HIS A 175 16.32 9.91 -0.99
CA HIS A 175 16.45 11.26 -1.53
C HIS A 175 15.96 12.30 -0.53
N GLU A 176 16.29 13.58 -0.75
CA GLU A 176 15.90 14.63 0.19
C GLU A 176 14.38 14.74 0.37
N TYR A 177 13.64 14.60 -0.73
CA TYR A 177 12.18 14.59 -0.69
C TYR A 177 11.62 13.37 0.06
N ASP A 178 12.25 12.19 -0.06
CA ASP A 178 11.82 11.00 0.68
C ASP A 178 11.97 11.21 2.19
N LEU A 179 13.10 11.79 2.62
CA LEU A 179 13.35 12.10 4.03
C LEU A 179 12.39 13.17 4.56
N PHE A 180 12.09 14.19 3.76
CA PHE A 180 11.08 15.19 4.09
C PHE A 180 9.71 14.53 4.33
N ILE A 181 9.25 13.68 3.42
CA ILE A 181 7.96 13.00 3.53
C ILE A 181 7.94 12.09 4.75
N LEU A 182 8.89 11.15 4.85
CA LEU A 182 8.88 10.13 5.91
C LEU A 182 9.01 10.75 7.31
N LYS A 183 9.89 11.75 7.46
CA LYS A 183 10.09 12.40 8.76
C LYS A 183 8.88 13.25 9.15
N THR A 184 8.34 14.04 8.22
CA THR A 184 7.15 14.85 8.49
C THR A 184 5.94 13.97 8.78
N SER A 185 5.69 12.89 8.02
CA SER A 185 4.61 11.95 8.32
C SER A 185 4.74 11.31 9.71
N LYS A 186 5.96 10.96 10.13
CA LYS A 186 6.21 10.37 11.45
C LYS A 186 6.02 11.36 12.60
N GLU A 187 6.57 12.56 12.49
CA GLU A 187 6.60 13.54 13.59
C GLU A 187 5.36 14.46 13.59
N GLN A 188 4.71 14.63 12.45
CA GLN A 188 3.66 15.63 12.20
C GLN A 188 2.40 15.02 11.54
N GLY A 189 2.20 13.72 11.71
CA GLY A 189 1.11 12.94 11.08
C GLY A 189 -0.32 13.38 11.42
N GLY A 190 -0.50 14.31 12.36
CA GLY A 190 -1.80 14.90 12.70
C GLY A 190 -2.30 15.94 11.69
N TRP A 191 -1.40 16.67 11.02
CA TRP A 191 -1.76 17.65 9.99
C TRP A 191 -1.16 17.33 8.62
N PHE A 192 -0.06 16.58 8.58
CA PHE A 192 0.58 16.16 7.35
C PHE A 192 0.28 14.68 7.06
N LYS A 193 -0.43 14.42 5.96
CA LYS A 193 -0.67 13.07 5.46
C LYS A 193 -0.03 12.92 4.09
N HIS A 194 0.76 11.86 3.94
CA HIS A 194 1.27 11.43 2.65
C HIS A 194 0.63 10.10 2.29
N ASN A 195 0.18 9.98 1.05
CA ASN A 195 -0.32 8.74 0.47
C ASN A 195 0.16 8.63 -0.99
N PHE A 196 -0.14 7.50 -1.62
CA PHE A 196 0.22 7.25 -3.02
C PHE A 196 -0.95 7.50 -3.99
N GLY A 197 -1.96 8.27 -3.53
CA GLY A 197 -3.26 8.48 -4.15
C GLY A 197 -4.09 7.20 -4.25
N ALA A 198 -5.32 7.32 -4.75
CA ALA A 198 -6.28 6.20 -4.78
C ALA A 198 -5.71 4.96 -5.48
N ILE A 199 -5.06 5.14 -6.64
CA ILE A 199 -4.48 4.02 -7.40
C ILE A 199 -3.19 3.47 -6.79
N GLY A 200 -2.67 4.07 -5.72
CA GLY A 200 -1.53 3.58 -4.95
C GLY A 200 -1.87 3.13 -3.52
N SER A 201 -3.14 3.20 -3.12
CA SER A 201 -3.62 2.76 -1.81
C SER A 201 -3.39 1.27 -1.59
N GLY A 202 -3.01 0.90 -0.37
CA GLY A 202 -2.85 -0.47 0.08
C GLY A 202 -3.92 -0.88 1.10
N MET A 203 -3.64 -1.98 1.80
CA MET A 203 -4.57 -2.57 2.75
C MET A 203 -4.82 -1.70 3.99
N GLN A 204 -3.86 -0.89 4.43
CA GLN A 204 -4.10 0.05 5.54
C GLN A 204 -5.21 1.04 5.20
N GLU A 205 -5.13 1.69 4.02
CA GLU A 205 -6.17 2.62 3.59
C GLU A 205 -7.50 1.92 3.31
N ALA A 206 -7.49 0.62 3.00
CA ALA A 206 -8.70 -0.19 2.83
C ALA A 206 -9.43 -0.43 4.17
N LEU A 207 -8.69 -0.59 5.27
CA LEU A 207 -9.26 -0.79 6.62
C LEU A 207 -9.61 0.53 7.32
N ASP A 208 -8.99 1.65 6.91
CA ASP A 208 -9.30 2.98 7.45
C ASP A 208 -10.67 3.52 6.96
N VAL A 209 -11.33 2.85 6.02
CA VAL A 209 -12.69 3.18 5.55
C VAL A 209 -13.73 2.84 6.64
N ASP A 210 -14.76 3.67 6.78
CA ASP A 210 -15.84 3.42 7.75
C ASP A 210 -16.50 2.05 7.54
N LEU A 211 -16.76 1.34 8.64
CA LEU A 211 -17.37 0.01 8.61
C LEU A 211 -18.71 0.00 7.86
N ASN A 212 -19.55 1.01 8.04
CA ASN A 212 -20.85 1.07 7.37
C ASN A 212 -20.69 1.29 5.88
N ASP A 213 -19.75 2.15 5.47
CA ASP A 213 -19.43 2.36 4.06
C ASP A 213 -18.93 1.06 3.40
N ILE A 214 -18.08 0.30 4.10
CA ILE A 214 -17.62 -1.00 3.61
C ILE A 214 -18.82 -1.96 3.48
N LEU A 215 -19.66 -2.09 4.51
CA LEU A 215 -20.83 -2.98 4.48
C LEU A 215 -21.84 -2.62 3.38
N GLU A 216 -22.05 -1.33 3.16
CA GLU A 216 -22.99 -0.81 2.18
C GLU A 216 -22.47 -0.97 0.75
N HIS A 217 -21.18 -0.71 0.50
CA HIS A 217 -20.63 -0.62 -0.85
C HIS A 217 -19.87 -1.87 -1.33
N THR A 218 -19.67 -2.87 -0.48
CA THR A 218 -19.08 -4.15 -0.89
C THR A 218 -20.09 -5.12 -1.49
N THR A 219 -19.56 -6.06 -2.26
CA THR A 219 -20.28 -7.21 -2.82
C THR A 219 -19.58 -8.50 -2.42
N ILE A 220 -20.33 -9.61 -2.40
CA ILE A 220 -19.75 -10.94 -2.16
C ILE A 220 -18.83 -11.32 -3.33
N SER A 221 -17.64 -11.83 -3.02
CA SER A 221 -16.76 -12.46 -4.01
C SER A 221 -17.12 -13.95 -4.17
N GLU A 222 -17.17 -14.44 -5.42
CA GLU A 222 -17.31 -15.88 -5.70
C GLU A 222 -16.00 -16.65 -5.44
N ASN A 223 -14.87 -15.93 -5.42
CA ASN A 223 -13.55 -16.48 -5.15
C ASN A 223 -12.94 -15.84 -3.91
N GLN A 224 -12.67 -16.64 -2.88
CA GLN A 224 -12.04 -16.18 -1.64
C GLN A 224 -10.64 -15.58 -1.89
N ASP A 225 -9.90 -16.10 -2.88
CA ASP A 225 -8.56 -15.62 -3.22
C ASP A 225 -8.57 -14.22 -3.86
N GLU A 226 -9.72 -13.77 -4.36
CA GLU A 226 -9.90 -12.45 -4.97
C GLU A 226 -10.50 -11.42 -4.00
N ALA A 227 -11.08 -11.87 -2.89
CA ALA A 227 -11.73 -11.01 -1.91
C ALA A 227 -10.74 -10.02 -1.26
N THR A 228 -11.15 -8.78 -1.03
CA THR A 228 -10.33 -7.79 -0.30
C THR A 228 -10.43 -7.96 1.21
N TYR A 229 -11.63 -8.26 1.68
CA TYR A 229 -11.96 -8.32 3.10
C TYR A 229 -12.48 -9.69 3.48
N HIS A 230 -12.23 -10.07 4.73
CA HIS A 230 -12.93 -11.14 5.42
C HIS A 230 -13.89 -10.54 6.45
N PHE A 231 -15.16 -10.96 6.41
CA PHE A 231 -16.19 -10.49 7.34
C PHE A 231 -16.53 -11.58 8.34
N SER A 232 -16.34 -11.28 9.62
CA SER A 232 -16.82 -12.10 10.73
C SER A 232 -18.05 -11.45 11.36
N THR A 233 -19.19 -12.13 11.32
CA THR A 233 -20.47 -11.61 11.87
C THR A 233 -20.84 -12.37 13.14
N LEU A 234 -21.04 -11.65 14.23
CA LEU A 234 -21.57 -12.16 15.49
C LEU A 234 -22.99 -11.64 15.69
N ILE A 235 -23.92 -12.52 16.03
CA ILE A 235 -25.31 -12.18 16.30
C ILE A 235 -25.63 -12.62 17.72
N ASP A 236 -25.83 -11.65 18.61
CA ASP A 236 -26.35 -11.91 19.96
C ASP A 236 -27.86 -11.70 19.97
N ALA A 237 -28.57 -12.82 20.04
CA ALA A 237 -30.01 -12.92 20.06
C ALA A 237 -30.55 -13.47 21.39
N SER A 238 -29.80 -13.32 22.48
CA SER A 238 -30.12 -13.91 23.79
C SER A 238 -31.52 -13.55 24.30
N ASN A 239 -32.02 -12.36 23.95
CA ASN A 239 -33.34 -11.87 24.36
C ASN A 239 -34.46 -12.20 23.36
N ASN A 240 -34.13 -12.50 22.11
CA ASN A 240 -35.08 -12.76 21.03
C ASN A 240 -34.51 -13.85 20.10
N PRO A 241 -34.66 -15.13 20.46
CA PRO A 241 -34.05 -16.24 19.72
C PRO A 241 -34.39 -16.21 18.23
N ILE A 242 -33.38 -16.44 17.40
CA ILE A 242 -33.49 -16.48 15.94
C ILE A 242 -33.58 -17.94 15.51
N SER A 243 -34.51 -18.23 14.60
CA SER A 243 -34.65 -19.59 14.06
C SER A 243 -33.60 -19.88 12.97
N GLY A 244 -33.27 -21.15 12.77
CA GLY A 244 -32.40 -21.56 11.66
C GLY A 244 -32.96 -21.18 10.29
N GLU A 245 -34.29 -21.18 10.14
CA GLU A 245 -34.97 -20.74 8.92
C GLU A 245 -34.74 -19.25 8.66
N GLU A 246 -34.78 -18.42 9.70
CA GLU A 246 -34.53 -16.97 9.57
C GLU A 246 -33.09 -16.67 9.15
N ILE A 247 -32.12 -17.44 9.66
CA ILE A 247 -30.71 -17.37 9.22
C ILE A 247 -30.58 -17.78 7.74
N TYR A 248 -31.26 -18.85 7.34
CA TYR A 248 -31.26 -19.31 5.96
C TYR A 248 -31.85 -18.25 5.01
N GLU A 249 -32.93 -17.60 5.41
CA GLU A 249 -33.55 -16.51 4.64
C GLU A 249 -32.64 -15.28 4.51
N ILE A 250 -31.89 -14.93 5.56
CA ILE A 250 -30.86 -13.88 5.50
C ILE A 250 -29.78 -14.25 4.47
N GLN A 251 -29.29 -15.49 4.49
CA GLN A 251 -28.29 -15.97 3.53
C GLN A 251 -28.83 -15.94 2.09
N LYS A 252 -30.07 -16.40 1.87
CA LYS A 252 -30.70 -16.38 0.55
C LYS A 252 -30.91 -14.98 0.01
N GLU A 253 -31.25 -14.04 0.87
CA GLU A 253 -31.34 -12.63 0.49
C GLU A 253 -29.97 -12.03 0.15
N ALA A 254 -28.92 -12.34 0.92
CA ALA A 254 -27.56 -11.93 0.62
C ALA A 254 -27.11 -12.42 -0.77
N GLU A 255 -27.31 -13.70 -1.07
CA GLU A 255 -27.04 -14.31 -2.38
C GLU A 255 -27.83 -13.62 -3.50
N ARG A 256 -29.14 -13.36 -3.29
CA ARG A 256 -30.02 -12.75 -4.30
C ARG A 256 -29.69 -11.28 -4.57
N THR A 257 -29.27 -10.53 -3.55
CA THR A 257 -29.00 -9.09 -3.64
C THR A 257 -27.54 -8.77 -3.94
N GLY A 258 -26.64 -9.74 -3.79
CA GLY A 258 -25.19 -9.54 -3.87
C GLY A 258 -24.59 -8.81 -2.67
N LYS A 259 -25.40 -8.48 -1.65
CA LYS A 259 -24.95 -7.86 -0.40
C LYS A 259 -24.35 -8.90 0.53
N SER A 260 -23.47 -8.47 1.42
CA SER A 260 -22.89 -9.35 2.44
C SER A 260 -23.98 -9.87 3.40
N PHE A 261 -23.76 -11.07 3.95
CA PHE A 261 -24.59 -11.60 5.03
C PHE A 261 -24.67 -10.62 6.20
N ALA A 262 -23.54 -10.00 6.57
CA ALA A 262 -23.45 -8.99 7.61
C ALA A 262 -24.43 -7.83 7.39
N TYR A 263 -24.45 -7.25 6.18
CA TYR A 263 -25.33 -6.15 5.83
C TYR A 263 -26.80 -6.55 5.96
N VAL A 264 -27.19 -7.70 5.39
CA VAL A 264 -28.59 -8.17 5.44
C VAL A 264 -29.00 -8.49 6.88
N ALA A 265 -28.13 -9.14 7.66
CA ALA A 265 -28.38 -9.46 9.07
C ALA A 265 -28.60 -8.20 9.91
N GLN A 266 -27.76 -7.17 9.75
CA GLN A 266 -27.91 -5.90 10.47
C GLN A 266 -29.25 -5.21 10.17
N HIS A 267 -29.73 -5.29 8.93
CA HIS A 267 -30.99 -4.68 8.54
C HIS A 267 -32.20 -5.48 9.03
N ARG A 268 -32.21 -6.80 8.82
CA ARG A 268 -33.36 -7.66 9.20
C ARG A 268 -33.52 -7.81 10.71
N LEU A 269 -32.41 -7.87 11.44
CA LEU A 269 -32.41 -8.12 12.88
C LEU A 269 -32.33 -6.84 13.71
N LYS A 270 -32.41 -5.68 13.05
CA LYS A 270 -32.43 -4.36 13.68
C LYS A 270 -33.44 -4.34 14.83
N GLU A 271 -33.03 -3.80 15.98
CA GLU A 271 -33.81 -3.72 17.23
C GLU A 271 -34.13 -5.07 17.93
N ARG A 272 -33.97 -6.21 17.25
CA ARG A 272 -34.26 -7.55 17.79
C ARG A 272 -33.03 -8.27 18.34
N ALA A 273 -31.90 -8.13 17.67
CA ALA A 273 -30.62 -8.74 18.05
C ALA A 273 -29.49 -7.72 17.92
N ASN A 274 -28.43 -7.92 18.68
CA ASN A 274 -27.20 -7.15 18.53
C ASN A 274 -26.32 -7.85 17.47
N VAL A 275 -26.17 -7.22 16.31
CA VAL A 275 -25.34 -7.73 15.21
C VAL A 275 -24.05 -6.94 15.17
N GLN A 276 -22.92 -7.62 15.36
CA GLN A 276 -21.59 -7.05 15.29
C GLN A 276 -20.85 -7.64 14.10
N THR A 277 -20.11 -6.81 13.38
CA THR A 277 -19.28 -7.25 12.27
C THR A 277 -17.85 -6.79 12.50
N ILE A 278 -16.92 -7.73 12.38
CA ILE A 278 -15.49 -7.48 12.37
C ILE A 278 -15.03 -7.66 10.93
N ILE A 279 -14.32 -6.66 10.40
CA ILE A 279 -13.69 -6.69 9.09
C ILE A 279 -12.20 -6.84 9.30
N SER A 280 -11.62 -7.82 8.63
CA SER A 280 -10.17 -8.01 8.55
C SER A 280 -9.74 -8.11 7.08
N PRO A 281 -8.45 -7.96 6.79
CA PRO A 281 -7.93 -8.33 5.47
C PRO A 281 -8.27 -9.78 5.14
N ALA A 282 -8.48 -10.07 3.86
CA ALA A 282 -8.58 -11.46 3.40
C ALA A 282 -7.21 -12.16 3.46
N ASP A 283 -7.20 -13.48 3.70
CA ASP A 283 -5.97 -14.29 3.76
C ASP A 283 -5.12 -14.26 2.47
N SER A 284 -5.68 -13.74 1.38
CA SER A 284 -5.05 -13.64 0.07
C SER A 284 -4.21 -12.39 -0.13
N ILE A 285 -4.07 -11.53 0.90
CA ILE A 285 -3.08 -10.45 0.90
C ILE A 285 -1.66 -11.03 1.03
N PRO A 286 -0.63 -10.40 0.43
CA PRO A 286 0.73 -10.90 0.59
C PRO A 286 1.25 -10.67 2.02
N ASP A 287 2.06 -11.59 2.55
CA ASP A 287 2.76 -11.37 3.82
C ASP A 287 3.80 -10.24 3.73
N ILE A 288 4.01 -9.50 4.81
CA ILE A 288 5.15 -8.58 4.93
C ILE A 288 6.44 -9.41 5.10
N ALA A 289 7.27 -9.47 4.06
CA ALA A 289 8.49 -10.27 4.09
C ALA A 289 9.51 -9.66 5.08
N SER A 290 10.00 -10.47 6.02
CA SER A 290 10.97 -10.02 7.02
C SER A 290 12.42 -10.30 6.61
N ARG A 291 13.34 -9.47 7.11
CA ARG A 291 14.77 -9.77 7.08
C ARG A 291 15.03 -10.92 8.05
N THR A 292 15.73 -11.96 7.59
CA THR A 292 16.17 -13.05 8.48
C THR A 292 17.09 -12.46 9.55
N GLU A 293 16.66 -12.51 10.83
CA GLU A 293 17.50 -12.05 11.94
C GLU A 293 18.70 -13.00 12.07
N HIS A 294 19.91 -12.50 11.84
CA HIS A 294 21.10 -13.23 12.22
C HIS A 294 21.21 -13.15 13.76
N ASN A 295 20.90 -14.26 14.44
CA ASN A 295 21.29 -14.44 15.83
C ASN A 295 22.80 -14.21 15.91
N ARG A 296 23.21 -13.12 16.59
CA ARG A 296 24.61 -12.89 16.92
C ARG A 296 25.07 -14.09 17.77
N ARG A 297 25.94 -14.92 17.20
CA ARG A 297 26.72 -15.90 17.95
C ARG A 297 27.82 -15.18 18.72
#